data_AF-A0A061LX00-F1
#
_entry.id   AF-A0A061LX00-F1
#
_cell.length_a   1.000
_cell.length_b   1.000
_cell.length_c   1.000
_cell.angle_alpha   90.00
_cell.angle_beta   90.00
_cell.angle_gamma   90.00
#
_symmetry.space_group_name_H-M   'P 1'
#
loop_
_entity.id
_entity.type
_entity.pdbx_description
1 polymer ?
#
loop_
_entity_poly.entity_id
_entity_poly.type
_entity_poly.pdbx_seq_one_letter_code
_entity_poly.pdbx_strand_id
1 'polypeptide(L)'
;MLTEADLAAYVQRVRYQWIDVDKVFGAQCWDQWSHYATNFLGVPSWPTYTNAGGTGPHAGWACNVWHHFERSGLGQWFEKIPAGQALRPGDVVIWELGSAWYPLSHIATLLEVLANGMLRCLTQNPGAVQIADLIPRGVLGALRPKALTVGAFHTSKTPALAASQKLAAFHRARRLRKGRNTMFIVLEKNARQDGSPAYATFTEGVEGSWTEMDTSDMQGMAANALATQYGQPMSCTLPFWKRMKLKHCTPDERAALKKAGW
;
A
#
# COMPACT_ATOMS: atom_id res chain seq x y z
N MET A 1 -15.00 5.79 25.49
CA MET A 1 -13.64 6.01 24.97
C MET A 1 -13.22 4.76 24.22
N LEU A 2 -12.53 4.90 23.09
CA LEU A 2 -12.04 3.74 22.33
C LEU A 2 -10.83 3.13 23.05
N THR A 3 -10.73 1.82 22.99
CA THR A 3 -9.71 1.02 23.66
C THR A 3 -8.76 0.35 22.67
N GLU A 4 -7.69 -0.26 23.17
CA GLU A 4 -6.81 -1.13 22.38
C GLU A 4 -7.56 -2.31 21.76
N ALA A 5 -8.53 -2.88 22.49
CA ALA A 5 -9.36 -3.97 21.99
C ALA A 5 -10.21 -3.51 20.80
N ASP A 6 -10.72 -2.28 20.84
CA ASP A 6 -11.48 -1.70 19.72
C ASP A 6 -10.58 -1.47 18.50
N LEU A 7 -9.35 -0.98 18.71
CA LEU A 7 -8.37 -0.82 17.63
C LEU A 7 -8.02 -2.18 17.00
N ALA A 8 -7.77 -3.20 17.82
CA ALA A 8 -7.49 -4.55 17.33
C ALA A 8 -8.68 -5.12 16.56
N ALA A 9 -9.91 -4.94 17.05
CA ALA A 9 -11.14 -5.37 16.36
C ALA A 9 -11.32 -4.64 15.02
N TYR A 10 -11.04 -3.33 14.98
CA TYR A 10 -11.02 -2.56 13.74
C TYR A 10 -9.99 -3.13 12.76
N VAL A 11 -8.75 -3.34 13.18
CA VAL A 11 -7.67 -3.91 12.36
C VAL A 11 -8.09 -5.25 11.75
N GLN A 12 -8.68 -6.15 12.54
CA GLN A 12 -9.16 -7.44 12.03
C GLN A 12 -10.27 -7.30 11.00
N ARG A 13 -11.16 -6.34 11.20
CA ARG A 13 -12.26 -6.07 10.27
C ARG A 13 -11.75 -5.60 8.92
N VAL A 14 -10.79 -4.67 8.89
CA VAL A 14 -10.38 -4.00 7.65
C VAL A 14 -9.22 -4.65 6.93
N ARG A 15 -8.40 -5.46 7.61
CA ARG A 15 -7.25 -6.10 6.97
C ARG A 15 -7.70 -6.98 5.80
N TYR A 16 -6.91 -6.96 4.73
CA TYR A 16 -7.14 -7.61 3.44
C TYR A 16 -8.33 -7.07 2.64
N GLN A 17 -8.98 -6.01 3.11
CA GLN A 17 -9.97 -5.29 2.32
C GLN A 17 -9.31 -4.27 1.40
N TRP A 18 -9.96 -4.05 0.28
CA TRP A 18 -9.69 -2.96 -0.65
C TRP A 18 -10.53 -1.77 -0.19
N ILE A 19 -9.92 -0.84 0.51
CA ILE A 19 -10.62 0.36 0.98
C ILE A 19 -10.34 1.47 -0.04
N ASP A 20 -11.39 1.88 -0.73
CA ASP A 20 -11.37 2.97 -1.70
C ASP A 20 -12.57 3.86 -1.38
N VAL A 21 -12.34 4.91 -0.59
CA VAL A 21 -13.43 5.72 -0.01
C VAL A 21 -13.85 6.87 -0.93
N ASP A 22 -12.97 7.32 -1.84
CA ASP A 22 -13.25 8.40 -2.77
C ASP A 22 -13.44 7.93 -4.23
N LYS A 23 -13.06 6.69 -4.57
CA LYS A 23 -13.09 6.10 -5.92
C LYS A 23 -12.13 6.78 -6.90
N VAL A 24 -11.08 7.42 -6.38
CA VAL A 24 -10.08 8.14 -7.16
C VAL A 24 -8.71 7.53 -6.90
N PHE A 25 -8.05 7.08 -7.96
CA PHE A 25 -6.77 6.36 -7.89
C PHE A 25 -6.81 5.00 -7.17
N GLY A 26 -7.99 4.51 -6.79
CA GLY A 26 -8.18 3.20 -6.18
C GLY A 26 -7.79 3.19 -4.71
N ALA A 27 -7.47 2.01 -4.17
CA ALA A 27 -7.19 1.86 -2.73
C ALA A 27 -5.78 2.37 -2.36
N GLN A 28 -5.68 3.65 -1.99
CA GLN A 28 -4.45 4.35 -1.64
C GLN A 28 -4.18 4.36 -0.12
N CYS A 29 -3.01 4.86 0.29
CA CYS A 29 -2.63 4.95 1.70
C CYS A 29 -3.53 5.93 2.45
N TRP A 30 -3.92 6.98 1.73
CA TRP A 30 -4.90 7.95 2.18
C TRP A 30 -6.27 7.32 2.47
N ASP A 31 -6.76 6.39 1.66
CA ASP A 31 -8.07 5.77 1.89
C ASP A 31 -8.15 5.00 3.21
N GLN A 32 -7.07 4.28 3.56
CA GLN A 32 -7.01 3.58 4.83
C GLN A 32 -7.00 4.56 6.01
N TRP A 33 -6.25 5.66 5.91
CA TRP A 33 -6.29 6.75 6.88
C TRP A 33 -7.69 7.35 7.00
N SER A 34 -8.29 7.71 5.87
CA SER A 34 -9.61 8.36 5.82
C SER A 34 -10.66 7.44 6.43
N HIS A 35 -10.69 6.16 6.06
CA HIS A 35 -11.59 5.17 6.65
C HIS A 35 -11.32 4.94 8.14
N TYR A 36 -10.06 4.98 8.61
CA TYR A 36 -9.75 4.90 10.04
C TYR A 36 -10.33 6.12 10.78
N ALA A 37 -10.10 7.33 10.28
CA ALA A 37 -10.63 8.55 10.87
C ALA A 37 -12.17 8.57 10.86
N THR A 38 -12.82 8.23 9.75
CA THR A 38 -14.28 8.35 9.62
C THR A 38 -15.03 7.20 10.27
N ASN A 39 -14.62 5.96 10.03
CA ASN A 39 -15.42 4.79 10.37
C ASN A 39 -15.00 4.14 11.70
N PHE A 40 -13.87 4.54 12.27
CA PHE A 40 -13.45 4.10 13.61
C PHE A 40 -13.47 5.24 14.63
N LEU A 41 -12.94 6.42 14.27
CA LEU A 41 -12.88 7.56 15.19
C LEU A 41 -14.09 8.50 15.12
N GLY A 42 -14.93 8.38 14.09
CA GLY A 42 -16.12 9.23 13.92
C GLY A 42 -15.82 10.65 13.42
N VAL A 43 -14.67 10.87 12.81
CA VAL A 43 -14.29 12.16 12.21
C VAL A 43 -15.11 12.36 10.92
N PRO A 44 -15.60 13.56 10.59
CA PRO A 44 -16.13 13.83 9.26
C PRO A 44 -15.11 13.50 8.17
N SER A 45 -15.53 13.23 6.94
CA SER A 45 -14.59 12.93 5.84
C SER A 45 -13.90 14.17 5.26
N TRP A 46 -14.58 15.33 5.23
CA TRP A 46 -14.02 16.56 4.66
C TRP A 46 -12.65 17.00 5.23
N PRO A 47 -12.33 16.90 6.54
CA PRO A 47 -11.03 17.31 7.06
C PRO A 47 -9.92 16.28 6.78
N THR A 48 -10.26 15.06 6.32
CA THR A 48 -9.28 14.00 6.07
C THR A 48 -8.64 14.11 4.68
N TYR A 49 -9.28 14.81 3.73
CA TYR A 49 -8.81 14.96 2.35
C TYR A 49 -7.41 15.55 2.28
N THR A 50 -6.64 15.11 1.28
CA THR A 50 -5.26 15.58 1.06
C THR A 50 -5.19 17.09 0.86
N ASN A 51 -6.22 17.75 0.31
CA ASN A 51 -6.24 19.21 0.14
C ASN A 51 -7.07 19.96 1.19
N ALA A 52 -7.49 19.29 2.27
CA ALA A 52 -8.22 19.95 3.34
C ALA A 52 -7.32 21.01 4.00
N GLY A 53 -7.81 22.25 4.06
CA GLY A 53 -7.08 23.37 4.68
C GLY A 53 -6.06 24.07 3.79
N GLY A 54 -5.85 23.62 2.54
CA GLY A 54 -5.02 24.34 1.58
C GLY A 54 -4.44 23.48 0.46
N THR A 55 -4.02 24.16 -0.59
CA THR A 55 -3.21 23.62 -1.68
C THR A 55 -1.83 24.29 -1.67
N GLY A 56 -0.84 23.60 -2.23
CA GLY A 56 0.56 24.01 -2.19
C GLY A 56 1.46 22.93 -2.81
N PRO A 57 2.78 22.91 -2.50
CA PRO A 57 3.71 21.96 -3.11
C PRO A 57 3.40 20.49 -2.78
N HIS A 58 2.56 20.23 -1.78
CA HIS A 58 2.14 18.89 -1.37
C HIS A 58 0.73 18.52 -1.86
N ALA A 59 0.07 19.38 -2.66
CA ALA A 59 -1.32 19.15 -3.07
C ALA A 59 -1.53 17.77 -3.69
N GLY A 60 -2.61 17.09 -3.29
CA GLY A 60 -2.96 15.74 -3.73
C GLY A 60 -2.19 14.62 -3.02
N TRP A 61 -1.14 14.91 -2.28
CA TRP A 61 -0.31 13.91 -1.57
C TRP A 61 -0.72 13.75 -0.11
N ALA A 62 -0.46 12.57 0.46
CA ALA A 62 -0.83 12.23 1.82
C ALA A 62 -0.19 13.15 2.87
N CYS A 63 1.06 13.60 2.63
CA CYS A 63 1.76 14.54 3.53
C CYS A 63 1.05 15.89 3.67
N ASN A 64 0.20 16.30 2.73
CA ASN A 64 -0.48 17.59 2.81
C ASN A 64 -1.47 17.66 3.98
N VAL A 65 -1.97 16.51 4.43
CA VAL A 65 -2.74 16.38 5.69
C VAL A 65 -1.93 16.91 6.89
N TRP A 66 -0.62 16.68 6.92
CA TRP A 66 0.27 17.19 7.97
C TRP A 66 0.46 18.71 7.86
N HIS A 67 0.78 19.20 6.66
CA HIS A 67 1.11 20.60 6.41
C HIS A 67 -0.06 21.55 6.62
N HIS A 68 -1.28 21.09 6.34
CA HIS A 68 -2.50 21.87 6.52
C HIS A 68 -3.37 21.44 7.71
N PHE A 69 -2.84 20.60 8.60
CA PHE A 69 -3.53 20.08 9.79
C PHE A 69 -4.35 21.12 10.57
N GLU A 70 -3.78 22.29 10.86
CA GLU A 70 -4.48 23.33 11.64
C GLU A 70 -5.65 23.94 10.84
N ARG A 71 -5.44 24.14 9.53
CA ARG A 71 -6.44 24.75 8.65
C ARG A 71 -7.53 23.77 8.22
N SER A 72 -7.25 22.46 8.24
CA SER A 72 -8.23 21.42 7.93
C SER A 72 -9.23 21.18 9.07
N GLY A 73 -8.98 21.73 10.27
CA GLY A 73 -9.82 21.52 11.45
C GLY A 73 -9.60 20.17 12.14
N LEU A 74 -8.63 19.35 11.70
CA LEU A 74 -8.30 18.07 12.32
C LEU A 74 -7.89 18.19 13.79
N GLY A 75 -7.43 19.38 14.22
CA GLY A 75 -7.11 19.70 15.61
C GLY A 75 -8.26 19.46 16.60
N GLN A 76 -9.52 19.36 16.14
CA GLN A 76 -10.64 18.99 17.01
C GLN A 76 -10.58 17.53 17.49
N TRP A 77 -10.07 16.62 16.66
CA TRP A 77 -10.04 15.18 16.94
C TRP A 77 -8.66 14.62 17.21
N PHE A 78 -7.61 15.31 16.78
CA PHE A 78 -6.24 14.85 16.89
C PHE A 78 -5.34 15.88 17.57
N GLU A 79 -4.28 15.38 18.17
CA GLU A 79 -3.11 16.14 18.60
C GLU A 79 -1.98 15.88 17.59
N LYS A 80 -1.27 16.94 17.18
CA LYS A 80 -0.15 16.83 16.25
C LYS A 80 1.14 16.56 17.04
N ILE A 81 1.74 15.39 16.82
CA ILE A 81 2.95 14.92 17.50
C ILE A 81 4.15 15.06 16.54
N PRO A 82 5.07 16.01 16.77
CA PRO A 82 6.25 16.20 15.91
C PRO A 82 7.15 14.95 15.84
N ALA A 83 7.89 14.81 14.73
CA ALA A 83 8.94 13.82 14.61
C ALA A 83 9.93 13.86 15.79
N GLY A 84 10.44 12.69 16.17
CA GLY A 84 11.35 12.54 17.32
C GLY A 84 10.66 12.39 18.68
N GLN A 85 9.35 12.63 18.76
CA GLN A 85 8.58 12.30 19.95
C GLN A 85 8.14 10.84 19.99
N ALA A 86 7.83 10.34 21.18
CA ALA A 86 7.38 8.97 21.39
C ALA A 86 6.03 8.72 20.70
N LEU A 87 6.03 7.78 19.76
CA LEU A 87 4.84 7.31 19.08
C LEU A 87 4.18 6.18 19.86
N ARG A 88 2.87 6.05 19.75
CA ARG A 88 2.09 4.98 20.38
C ARG A 88 1.06 4.38 19.42
N PRO A 89 0.57 3.16 19.66
CA PRO A 89 -0.43 2.56 18.81
C PRO A 89 -1.70 3.42 18.71
N GLY A 90 -2.27 3.48 17.51
CA GLY A 90 -3.37 4.37 17.13
C GLY A 90 -2.91 5.71 16.58
N ASP A 91 -1.66 6.12 16.77
CA ASP A 91 -1.11 7.32 16.11
C ASP A 91 -1.14 7.12 14.58
N VAL A 92 -1.41 8.19 13.83
CA VAL A 92 -1.34 8.17 12.37
C VAL A 92 -0.07 8.84 11.91
N VAL A 93 0.87 8.03 11.44
CA VAL A 93 2.22 8.45 11.06
C VAL A 93 2.21 8.93 9.62
N ILE A 94 2.88 10.05 9.35
CA ILE A 94 2.90 10.70 8.04
C ILE A 94 4.34 10.89 7.58
N TRP A 95 4.63 10.49 6.34
CA TRP A 95 5.92 10.64 5.68
C TRP A 95 5.88 11.76 4.65
N GLU A 96 6.97 12.50 4.54
CA GLU A 96 7.13 13.61 3.63
C GLU A 96 7.28 13.17 2.16
N LEU A 97 6.76 14.01 1.26
CA LEU A 97 6.99 13.94 -0.18
C LEU A 97 8.49 14.07 -0.49
N GLY A 98 9.02 13.25 -1.40
CA GLY A 98 10.43 13.24 -1.75
C GLY A 98 11.34 12.51 -0.74
N SER A 99 10.76 11.85 0.28
CA SER A 99 11.55 10.99 1.17
C SER A 99 12.07 9.74 0.44
N ALA A 100 13.26 9.27 0.81
CA ALA A 100 13.95 8.19 0.10
C ALA A 100 13.16 6.87 0.02
N TRP A 101 12.34 6.57 1.03
CA TRP A 101 11.57 5.33 1.13
C TRP A 101 10.09 5.52 0.76
N TYR A 102 9.61 6.76 0.75
CA TYR A 102 8.23 7.12 0.44
C TYR A 102 8.23 8.38 -0.44
N PRO A 103 8.72 8.28 -1.69
CA PRO A 103 8.96 9.44 -2.55
C PRO A 103 7.68 10.19 -2.92
N LEU A 104 6.53 9.52 -2.88
CA LEU A 104 5.21 10.10 -3.12
C LEU A 104 4.43 10.41 -1.83
N SER A 105 5.16 10.62 -0.71
CA SER A 105 4.62 10.68 0.65
C SER A 105 3.92 9.40 1.09
N HIS A 106 3.62 9.28 2.38
CA HIS A 106 2.84 8.14 2.89
C HIS A 106 2.08 8.49 4.16
N ILE A 107 1.04 7.74 4.46
CA ILE A 107 0.29 7.83 5.72
C ILE A 107 -0.16 6.44 6.17
N ALA A 108 -0.05 6.15 7.46
CA ALA A 108 -0.41 4.84 8.01
C ALA A 108 -0.76 4.90 9.49
N THR A 109 -1.64 4.02 9.95
CA THR A 109 -1.98 3.88 11.38
C THR A 109 -0.94 3.00 12.09
N LEU A 110 -0.27 3.52 13.11
CA LEU A 110 0.70 2.79 13.92
C LEU A 110 0.01 1.74 14.80
N LEU A 111 0.57 0.54 14.83
CA LEU A 111 0.14 -0.56 15.71
C LEU A 111 1.17 -0.87 16.78
N GLU A 112 2.46 -0.68 16.49
CA GLU A 112 3.57 -0.99 17.41
C GLU A 112 4.85 -0.31 16.93
N VAL A 113 5.66 0.21 17.85
CA VAL A 113 7.08 0.55 17.59
C VAL A 113 7.91 -0.65 17.97
N LEU A 114 8.60 -1.25 17.00
CA LEU A 114 9.39 -2.46 17.20
C LEU A 114 10.71 -2.13 17.90
N ALA A 115 11.31 -3.14 18.55
CA ALA A 115 12.59 -2.98 19.26
C ALA A 115 13.75 -2.51 18.35
N ASN A 116 13.66 -2.78 17.05
CA ASN A 116 14.63 -2.32 16.05
C ASN A 116 14.32 -0.91 15.49
N GLY A 117 13.33 -0.20 16.06
CA GLY A 117 12.92 1.14 15.64
C GLY A 117 12.01 1.18 14.40
N MET A 118 11.66 0.04 13.80
CA MET A 118 10.67 0.00 12.72
C MET A 118 9.25 0.26 13.25
N LEU A 119 8.40 0.80 12.40
CA LEU A 119 7.01 1.11 12.72
C LEU A 119 6.10 0.05 12.13
N ARG A 120 5.54 -0.83 12.96
CA ARG A 120 4.51 -1.76 12.50
C ARG A 120 3.21 -1.01 12.35
N CYS A 121 2.73 -0.88 11.12
CA CYS A 121 1.55 -0.10 10.79
C CYS A 121 0.48 -0.93 10.10
N LEU A 122 -0.79 -0.57 10.35
CA LEU A 122 -1.87 -0.83 9.43
C LEU A 122 -1.75 0.18 8.30
N THR A 123 -1.55 -0.31 7.08
CA THR A 123 -1.28 0.54 5.93
C THR A 123 -1.93 -0.03 4.69
N GLN A 124 -2.12 0.82 3.71
CA GLN A 124 -2.57 0.47 2.39
C GLN A 124 -1.66 1.16 1.38
N ASN A 125 -1.69 0.67 0.15
CA ASN A 125 -1.04 1.23 -1.03
C ASN A 125 0.45 0.93 -1.25
N PRO A 126 0.76 0.27 -2.39
CA PRO A 126 -0.19 -0.42 -3.25
C PRO A 126 -0.55 -1.77 -2.62
N GLY A 127 -1.84 -1.99 -2.34
CA GLY A 127 -2.30 -3.25 -1.76
C GLY A 127 -3.66 -3.13 -1.09
N ALA A 128 -4.23 -4.28 -0.73
CA ALA A 128 -5.27 -4.32 0.28
C ALA A 128 -4.66 -3.84 1.62
N VAL A 129 -5.51 -3.39 2.54
CA VAL A 129 -5.06 -3.06 3.89
C VAL A 129 -4.24 -4.20 4.47
N GLN A 130 -3.03 -3.90 4.93
CA GLN A 130 -2.09 -4.87 5.44
C GLN A 130 -1.41 -4.37 6.70
N ILE A 131 -0.81 -5.29 7.44
CA ILE A 131 0.12 -4.95 8.51
C ILE A 131 1.52 -5.07 7.91
N ALA A 132 2.28 -3.98 7.93
CA ALA A 132 3.62 -3.92 7.40
C ALA A 132 4.54 -3.17 8.37
N ASP A 133 5.80 -3.59 8.42
CA ASP A 133 6.83 -2.91 9.21
C ASP A 133 7.46 -1.85 8.29
N LEU A 134 7.28 -0.57 8.63
CA LEU A 134 7.64 0.60 7.85
C LEU A 134 8.89 1.29 8.43
N ILE A 135 9.69 1.89 7.55
CA ILE A 135 10.92 2.57 7.91
C ILE A 135 10.57 3.99 8.39
N PRO A 136 11.00 4.44 9.58
CA PRO A 136 10.62 5.75 10.11
C PRO A 136 11.34 6.95 9.44
N ARG A 137 12.24 6.71 8.48
CA ARG A 137 12.98 7.79 7.80
C ARG A 137 12.04 8.58 6.89
N GLY A 138 12.06 9.91 7.04
CA GLY A 138 11.16 10.81 6.31
C GLY A 138 9.82 11.05 7.00
N VAL A 139 9.61 10.54 8.21
CA VAL A 139 8.42 10.85 9.03
C VAL A 139 8.44 12.33 9.42
N LEU A 140 7.34 13.03 9.17
CA LEU A 140 7.08 14.39 9.64
C LEU A 140 6.62 14.42 11.10
N GLY A 141 5.90 13.38 11.48
CA GLY A 141 5.36 13.17 12.82
C GLY A 141 4.14 12.26 12.75
N ALA A 142 3.26 12.38 13.74
CA ALA A 142 2.02 11.65 13.76
C ALA A 142 0.83 12.48 14.25
N LEU A 143 -0.38 12.08 13.85
CA LEU A 143 -1.62 12.60 14.39
C LEU A 143 -2.14 11.61 15.43
N ARG A 144 -2.16 12.04 16.69
CA ARG A 144 -2.60 11.24 17.83
C ARG A 144 -4.09 11.47 18.09
N PRO A 145 -4.96 10.45 17.97
CA PRO A 145 -6.38 10.63 18.22
C PRO A 145 -6.64 10.99 19.68
N LYS A 146 -7.38 12.06 19.93
CA LYS A 146 -7.79 12.50 21.28
C LYS A 146 -8.80 11.56 21.92
N ALA A 147 -9.58 10.86 21.10
CA ALA A 147 -10.59 9.87 21.55
C ALA A 147 -9.98 8.54 22.04
N LEU A 148 -8.68 8.33 21.81
CA LEU A 148 -7.92 7.15 22.23
C LEU A 148 -7.00 7.50 23.40
N THR A 149 -7.34 7.01 24.59
CA THR A 149 -6.48 7.04 25.78
C THR A 149 -5.95 5.62 25.99
N VAL A 150 -4.75 5.33 25.48
CA VAL A 150 -4.19 3.98 25.39
C VAL A 150 -3.25 3.71 26.57
N GLY A 151 -3.44 2.59 27.27
CA GLY A 151 -2.57 2.05 28.32
C GLY A 151 -1.41 1.23 27.75
N ALA A 152 -0.81 0.33 28.54
CA ALA A 152 0.33 -0.49 28.12
C ALA A 152 -0.09 -1.91 27.65
N PHE A 153 0.56 -2.42 26.59
CA PHE A 153 0.19 -3.64 25.83
C PHE A 153 0.81 -4.96 26.34
N HIS A 154 0.16 -6.08 26.01
CA HIS A 154 0.73 -7.44 26.01
C HIS A 154 0.65 -8.06 24.59
N THR A 155 1.78 -8.55 24.04
CA THR A 155 1.98 -8.83 22.60
C THR A 155 1.97 -10.32 22.19
N SER A 156 1.38 -11.22 22.98
CA SER A 156 1.41 -12.66 22.65
C SER A 156 0.54 -13.04 21.42
N LYS A 157 1.04 -13.95 20.58
CA LYS A 157 0.32 -14.51 19.42
C LYS A 157 -0.98 -15.18 19.87
N THR A 158 -2.11 -14.59 19.55
CA THR A 158 -3.42 -15.18 19.85
C THR A 158 -3.84 -16.20 18.78
N PRO A 159 -4.69 -17.18 19.14
CA PRO A 159 -5.30 -18.12 18.19
C PRO A 159 -5.96 -17.44 16.97
N ALA A 160 -6.44 -16.20 17.13
CA ALA A 160 -7.00 -15.38 16.07
C ALA A 160 -5.97 -15.03 14.97
N LEU A 161 -4.71 -14.76 15.33
CA LEU A 161 -3.64 -14.47 14.35
C LEU A 161 -3.29 -15.71 13.51
N ALA A 162 -3.27 -16.89 14.13
CA ALA A 162 -3.03 -18.16 13.44
C ALA A 162 -4.18 -18.54 12.49
N ALA A 163 -5.44 -18.28 12.88
CA ALA A 163 -6.60 -18.48 12.03
C ALA A 163 -6.61 -17.54 10.80
N SER A 164 -6.19 -16.29 10.97
CA SER A 164 -6.09 -15.29 9.89
C SER A 164 -5.09 -15.71 8.80
N GLN A 165 -3.94 -16.27 9.17
CA GLN A 165 -2.94 -16.76 8.22
C GLN A 165 -3.46 -17.95 7.38
N LYS A 166 -4.25 -18.84 8.01
CA LYS A 166 -4.87 -20.00 7.34
C LYS A 166 -5.97 -19.58 6.37
N LEU A 167 -6.78 -18.58 6.73
CA LEU A 167 -7.82 -18.01 5.87
C LEU A 167 -7.23 -17.25 4.66
N ALA A 168 -6.12 -16.52 4.86
CA ALA A 168 -5.39 -15.87 3.78
C ALA A 168 -4.81 -16.87 2.76
N ALA A 169 -4.30 -18.02 3.23
CA ALA A 169 -3.87 -19.11 2.35
C ALA A 169 -5.03 -19.71 1.54
N PHE A 170 -6.22 -19.82 2.15
CA PHE A 170 -7.43 -20.34 1.51
C PHE A 170 -8.00 -19.40 0.44
N HIS A 171 -8.05 -18.08 0.70
CA HIS A 171 -8.50 -17.10 -0.31
C HIS A 171 -7.53 -16.98 -1.49
N ARG A 172 -6.22 -17.14 -1.27
CA ARG A 172 -5.22 -17.24 -2.35
C ARG A 172 -5.50 -18.44 -3.27
N ALA A 173 -5.77 -19.61 -2.69
CA ALA A 173 -6.11 -20.82 -3.45
C ALA A 173 -7.44 -20.69 -4.23
N ARG A 174 -8.39 -19.89 -3.74
CA ARG A 174 -9.71 -19.72 -4.35
C ARG A 174 -9.74 -18.71 -5.51
N ARG A 175 -8.88 -17.68 -5.51
CA ARG A 175 -8.75 -16.74 -6.65
C ARG A 175 -8.14 -17.40 -7.89
N LEU A 176 -7.21 -18.33 -7.71
CA LEU A 176 -6.63 -19.14 -8.80
C LEU A 176 -7.64 -20.05 -9.53
N ARG A 177 -8.86 -20.23 -8.99
CA ARG A 177 -9.88 -21.14 -9.53
C ARG A 177 -11.01 -20.48 -10.32
N LYS A 178 -11.13 -19.14 -10.33
CA LYS A 178 -12.24 -18.43 -11.01
C LYS A 178 -11.75 -17.50 -12.13
N GLY A 179 -11.30 -18.11 -13.23
CA GLY A 179 -11.73 -17.69 -14.57
C GLY A 179 -11.06 -16.51 -15.27
N ARG A 180 -10.07 -15.83 -14.70
CA ARG A 180 -9.13 -14.96 -15.46
C ARG A 180 -7.76 -15.05 -14.81
N ASN A 181 -6.91 -15.94 -15.34
CA ASN A 181 -5.54 -16.16 -14.88
C ASN A 181 -4.61 -15.07 -15.45
N THR A 182 -4.92 -13.81 -15.16
CA THR A 182 -3.99 -12.73 -15.44
C THR A 182 -2.87 -12.82 -14.42
N MET A 183 -1.68 -13.18 -14.88
CA MET A 183 -0.46 -13.30 -14.11
C MET A 183 0.25 -11.96 -14.10
N PHE A 184 0.77 -11.58 -12.95
CA PHE A 184 1.66 -10.43 -12.80
C PHE A 184 3.03 -10.94 -12.35
N ILE A 185 4.06 -10.62 -13.13
CA ILE A 185 5.41 -11.13 -12.93
C ILE A 185 6.43 -10.00 -12.91
N VAL A 186 7.53 -10.22 -12.20
CA VAL A 186 8.68 -9.31 -12.15
C VAL A 186 9.95 -10.04 -12.52
N LEU A 187 10.78 -9.42 -13.35
CA LEU A 187 12.14 -9.85 -13.61
C LEU A 187 13.09 -8.89 -12.88
N GLU A 188 13.71 -9.38 -11.81
CA GLU A 188 14.53 -8.54 -10.92
C GLU A 188 16.00 -8.46 -11.34
N LYS A 189 16.51 -9.49 -12.03
CA LYS A 189 17.92 -9.59 -12.42
C LYS A 189 18.08 -9.59 -13.93
N ASN A 190 19.05 -8.82 -14.42
CA ASN A 190 19.38 -8.70 -15.84
C ASN A 190 18.18 -8.31 -16.71
N ALA A 191 17.21 -7.61 -16.12
CA ALA A 191 16.03 -7.14 -16.83
C ALA A 191 16.38 -5.99 -17.78
N ARG A 192 17.24 -5.07 -17.32
CA ARG A 192 17.58 -3.81 -17.98
C ARG A 192 19.03 -3.43 -17.73
N GLN A 193 19.59 -2.59 -18.60
CA GLN A 193 20.98 -2.13 -18.53
C GLN A 193 21.27 -1.29 -17.28
N ASP A 194 20.26 -0.59 -16.77
CA ASP A 194 20.33 0.24 -15.56
C ASP A 194 20.14 -0.56 -14.25
N GLY A 195 19.92 -1.87 -14.34
CA GLY A 195 19.68 -2.76 -13.20
C GLY A 195 18.29 -2.64 -12.58
N SER A 196 17.37 -1.85 -13.15
CA SER A 196 16.00 -1.75 -12.66
C SER A 196 15.17 -3.00 -13.01
N PRO A 197 14.19 -3.38 -12.17
CA PRO A 197 13.30 -4.51 -12.45
C PRO A 197 12.35 -4.22 -13.61
N ALA A 198 11.97 -5.25 -14.36
CA ALA A 198 10.91 -5.17 -15.36
C ALA A 198 9.65 -5.88 -14.88
N TYR A 199 8.48 -5.27 -15.14
CA TYR A 199 7.17 -5.81 -14.74
C TYR A 199 6.32 -6.11 -15.98
N ALA A 200 5.56 -7.20 -15.93
CA ALA A 200 4.64 -7.56 -17.00
C ALA A 200 3.39 -8.27 -16.49
N THR A 201 2.29 -8.08 -17.22
CA THR A 201 1.06 -8.87 -17.07
C THR A 201 0.78 -9.68 -18.32
N PHE A 202 0.17 -10.85 -18.16
CA PHE A 202 -0.38 -11.64 -19.26
C PHE A 202 -1.55 -12.49 -18.79
N THR A 203 -2.46 -12.86 -19.70
CA THR A 203 -3.56 -13.78 -19.39
C THR A 203 -3.31 -15.14 -20.00
N GLU A 204 -3.26 -16.17 -19.16
CA GLU A 204 -3.00 -17.55 -19.60
C GLU A 204 -4.05 -17.98 -20.67
N GLY A 205 -3.57 -18.54 -21.78
CA GLY A 205 -4.40 -18.96 -22.91
C GLY A 205 -4.89 -17.83 -23.84
N VAL A 206 -4.53 -16.57 -23.59
CA VAL A 206 -4.93 -15.43 -24.44
C VAL A 206 -3.71 -14.89 -25.19
N GLU A 207 -3.76 -14.99 -26.52
CA GLU A 207 -2.75 -14.41 -27.43
C GLU A 207 -2.88 -12.88 -27.46
N GLY A 208 -1.76 -12.17 -27.58
CA GLY A 208 -1.72 -10.70 -27.54
C GLY A 208 -2.02 -10.07 -26.18
N SER A 209 -2.11 -10.86 -25.10
CA SER A 209 -2.40 -10.36 -23.75
C SER A 209 -1.17 -9.89 -22.97
N TRP A 210 0.02 -10.03 -23.54
CA TRP A 210 1.26 -9.58 -22.91
C TRP A 210 1.33 -8.06 -22.85
N THR A 211 1.68 -7.50 -21.69
CA THR A 211 1.88 -6.06 -21.52
C THR A 211 3.06 -5.84 -20.59
N GLU A 212 4.08 -5.14 -21.07
CA GLU A 212 5.23 -4.70 -20.26
C GLU A 212 4.96 -3.29 -19.75
N MET A 213 5.38 -3.01 -18.53
CA MET A 213 5.22 -1.71 -17.90
C MET A 213 6.60 -1.05 -17.83
N ASP A 214 6.76 0.10 -18.47
CA ASP A 214 8.05 0.77 -18.55
C ASP A 214 8.21 1.81 -17.43
N THR A 215 9.26 1.69 -16.60
CA THR A 215 9.50 2.53 -15.42
C THR A 215 9.58 4.03 -15.71
N SER A 216 9.79 4.44 -16.97
CA SER A 216 9.84 5.84 -17.39
C SER A 216 8.48 6.46 -17.73
N ASP A 217 7.43 5.66 -17.93
CA ASP A 217 6.07 6.17 -18.15
C ASP A 217 5.22 6.11 -16.86
N MET A 218 4.07 6.79 -16.85
CA MET A 218 3.16 6.74 -15.69
C MET A 218 2.74 5.31 -15.35
N GLN A 219 2.73 4.38 -16.31
CA GLN A 219 2.31 2.99 -16.09
C GLN A 219 3.41 2.18 -15.38
N GLY A 220 4.69 2.44 -15.61
CA GLY A 220 5.77 1.83 -14.83
C GLY A 220 6.01 2.48 -13.49
N MET A 221 5.77 3.79 -13.33
CA MET A 221 5.66 4.40 -12.00
C MET A 221 4.50 3.78 -11.20
N ALA A 222 3.43 3.38 -11.89
CA ALA A 222 2.29 2.66 -11.35
C ALA A 222 2.45 1.13 -11.34
N ALA A 223 3.58 0.53 -11.74
CA ALA A 223 3.74 -0.93 -11.71
C ALA A 223 3.66 -1.49 -10.28
N ASN A 224 4.21 -0.75 -9.31
CA ASN A 224 3.97 -1.01 -7.90
C ASN A 224 2.49 -0.84 -7.57
N ALA A 225 1.83 0.21 -8.09
CA ALA A 225 0.38 0.40 -7.96
C ALA A 225 -0.43 -0.77 -8.53
N LEU A 226 -0.03 -1.42 -9.63
CA LEU A 226 -0.74 -2.55 -10.24
C LEU A 226 -0.63 -3.87 -9.47
N ALA A 227 0.30 -3.96 -8.51
CA ALA A 227 0.26 -5.02 -7.49
C ALA A 227 -1.06 -5.03 -6.71
N THR A 228 -1.80 -3.92 -6.74
CA THR A 228 -3.14 -3.83 -6.19
C THR A 228 -4.18 -4.65 -6.96
N GLN A 229 -4.13 -4.58 -8.28
CA GLN A 229 -5.10 -5.18 -9.16
C GLN A 229 -4.83 -6.68 -9.36
N TYR A 230 -3.55 -7.09 -9.33
CA TYR A 230 -3.12 -8.44 -9.69
C TYR A 230 -2.41 -9.21 -8.55
N GLY A 231 -2.13 -8.57 -7.41
CA GLY A 231 -1.35 -9.15 -6.29
C GLY A 231 0.14 -8.86 -6.41
N GLN A 232 0.95 -9.29 -5.43
CA GLN A 232 2.41 -9.16 -5.51
C GLN A 232 2.93 -9.87 -6.77
N PRO A 233 3.79 -9.22 -7.59
CA PRO A 233 4.31 -9.84 -8.79
C PRO A 233 5.14 -11.07 -8.41
N MET A 234 4.95 -12.15 -9.15
CA MET A 234 5.78 -13.34 -8.99
C MET A 234 7.16 -13.09 -9.60
N SER A 235 8.22 -13.15 -8.77
CA SER A 235 9.59 -13.07 -9.28
C SER A 235 9.88 -14.24 -10.21
N CYS A 236 10.52 -13.95 -11.34
CA CYS A 236 10.78 -14.93 -12.37
C CYS A 236 12.19 -14.78 -12.97
N THR A 237 12.63 -15.83 -13.65
CA THR A 237 13.93 -15.87 -14.32
C THR A 237 13.81 -15.31 -15.75
N LEU A 238 14.92 -14.80 -16.31
CA LEU A 238 14.94 -14.33 -17.69
C LEU A 238 14.45 -15.38 -18.70
N PRO A 239 14.82 -16.69 -18.60
CA PRO A 239 14.24 -17.72 -19.46
C PRO A 239 12.72 -17.86 -19.32
N PHE A 240 12.19 -17.76 -18.09
CA PHE A 240 10.76 -17.82 -17.86
C PHE A 240 10.05 -16.61 -18.51
N TRP A 241 10.60 -15.41 -18.31
CA TRP A 241 10.11 -14.17 -18.92
C TRP A 241 10.02 -14.28 -20.44
N LYS A 242 11.13 -14.64 -21.10
CA LYS A 242 11.19 -14.80 -22.57
C LYS A 242 10.15 -15.78 -23.08
N ARG A 243 10.02 -16.93 -22.40
CA ARG A 243 9.04 -17.97 -22.76
C ARG A 243 7.60 -17.45 -22.67
N MET A 244 7.26 -16.71 -21.60
CA MET A 244 5.90 -16.16 -21.45
C MET A 244 5.63 -15.05 -22.46
N LYS A 245 6.59 -14.15 -22.71
CA LYS A 245 6.47 -13.11 -23.74
C LYS A 245 6.18 -13.71 -25.11
N LEU A 246 6.99 -14.68 -25.54
CA LEU A 246 6.78 -15.36 -26.83
C LEU A 246 5.40 -16.02 -26.94
N LYS A 247 4.91 -16.60 -25.85
CA LYS A 247 3.62 -17.31 -25.81
C LYS A 247 2.42 -16.36 -25.85
N HIS A 248 2.53 -15.16 -25.27
CA HIS A 248 1.40 -14.25 -25.04
C HIS A 248 1.47 -12.92 -25.82
N CYS A 249 2.55 -12.66 -26.57
CA CYS A 249 2.61 -11.55 -27.52
C CYS A 249 1.78 -11.83 -28.80
N THR A 250 1.59 -10.79 -29.59
CA THR A 250 0.93 -10.87 -30.91
C THR A 250 1.80 -11.65 -31.92
N PRO A 251 1.22 -12.18 -33.01
CA PRO A 251 1.98 -12.90 -34.04
C PRO A 251 3.14 -12.09 -34.64
N ASP A 252 2.93 -10.80 -34.87
CA ASP A 252 3.94 -9.90 -35.45
C ASP A 252 5.11 -9.66 -34.48
N GLU A 253 4.80 -9.40 -33.21
CA GLU A 253 5.80 -9.29 -32.15
C GLU A 253 6.57 -10.61 -31.97
N ARG A 254 5.88 -11.76 -32.03
CA ARG A 254 6.51 -13.08 -31.92
C ARG A 254 7.51 -13.32 -33.05
N ALA A 255 7.16 -12.93 -34.28
CA ALA A 255 8.06 -13.03 -35.43
C ALA A 255 9.30 -12.13 -35.26
N ALA A 256 9.10 -10.89 -34.80
CA ALA A 256 10.19 -9.96 -34.52
C ALA A 256 11.12 -10.47 -33.40
N LEU A 257 10.57 -11.00 -32.31
CA LEU A 257 11.33 -11.56 -31.18
C LEU A 257 12.16 -12.77 -31.61
N LYS A 258 11.59 -13.70 -32.38
CA LYS A 258 12.33 -14.85 -32.93
C LYS A 258 13.50 -14.41 -33.83
N LYS A 259 13.29 -13.39 -34.66
CA LYS A 259 14.34 -12.81 -35.50
C LYS A 259 15.47 -12.18 -34.66
N ALA A 260 15.15 -11.67 -33.47
CA ALA A 260 16.10 -11.13 -32.51
C ALA A 260 16.77 -12.20 -31.61
N GLY A 261 16.55 -13.50 -31.87
CA GLY A 261 17.18 -14.59 -31.12
C GLY A 261 16.58 -14.83 -29.73
N TRP A 262 15.30 -14.48 -29.53
CA TRP A 262 14.56 -14.79 -28.30
C TRP A 262 13.98 -16.19 -28.28
#